data_AF-A0A1B9YCZ6-F1
#
_entry.id   AF-A0A1B9YCZ6-F1
#
_cell.length_a   1.000
_cell.length_b   1.000
_cell.length_c   1.000
_cell.angle_alpha   90.00
_cell.angle_beta   90.00
_cell.angle_gamma   90.00
#
_symmetry.space_group_name_H-M   'P 1'
#
loop_
_entity.id
_entity.type
_entity.pdbx_description
1 polymer ?
#
loop_
_entity_poly.entity_id
_entity_poly.type
_entity_poly.pdbx_seq_one_letter_code
_entity_poly.pdbx_strand_id
1 'polypeptide(L)'
;MNLEEKKQALIDAGWNLETPLTEITPIFEGRFQRFQDFSIYENQHDNQAYEVHGAIYQKYLEFNETTGDLGFPTSDEMDNPESEGGKMSMFQYGIIYWTSYDGAYVQLYPHYEEADLLDWQKVLSDKNNYTLDDISVVINNIREKRDAVTTHVKPVPNGFAFFGKFNPKPTAIVAGSIEEWIWEEVSSEGSFDSINAYDNMIVTWGKGISKIHIPKILKSIFTQNPNLEEAFKSVGVAVDENKNLLVVDTTNSVILTNDDGFRHMKSDTKLIDFLADVVSNPDFQDVICNEQWKFVMNFAPGLTGHVSANNWSKDAIQLMFHFSYWMPAAGWVGNSSAYKATNGDPTKIILTFYKNQKVAKNDLVKKLKIFAGNSFKKYIAFDQFLTELPEDQCAKFTDNSTTYYVPF
;
A
#
# COMPACT_ATOMS: atom_id res chain seq x y z
N MET A 1 27.32 -29.50 -4.60
CA MET A 1 27.47 -30.97 -4.71
C MET A 1 26.28 -31.59 -4.00
N ASN A 2 25.60 -32.57 -4.60
CA ASN A 2 24.54 -33.32 -3.90
C ASN A 2 25.14 -34.29 -2.85
N LEU A 3 24.30 -34.97 -2.05
CA LEU A 3 24.77 -35.82 -0.94
C LEU A 3 25.74 -36.92 -1.38
N GLU A 4 25.50 -37.55 -2.54
CA GLU A 4 26.37 -38.64 -3.01
C GLU A 4 27.71 -38.12 -3.54
N GLU A 5 27.69 -37.00 -4.27
CA GLU A 5 28.90 -36.29 -4.69
C GLU A 5 29.73 -35.84 -3.49
N LYS A 6 29.06 -35.35 -2.43
CA LYS A 6 29.70 -34.93 -1.18
C LYS A 6 30.36 -36.09 -0.46
N LYS A 7 29.69 -37.24 -0.37
CA LYS A 7 30.27 -38.47 0.19
C LYS A 7 31.53 -38.88 -0.55
N GLN A 8 31.49 -38.89 -1.89
CA GLN A 8 32.66 -39.23 -2.69
C GLN A 8 33.80 -38.23 -2.45
N ALA A 9 33.50 -36.93 -2.41
CA ALA A 9 34.50 -35.89 -2.14
C ALA A 9 35.17 -36.05 -0.77
N LEU A 10 34.42 -36.44 0.27
CA LEU A 10 34.97 -36.70 1.61
C LEU A 10 35.88 -37.96 1.62
N ILE A 11 35.48 -39.02 0.92
CA ILE A 11 36.32 -40.23 0.74
C ILE A 11 37.64 -39.86 0.05
N ASP A 12 37.56 -39.07 -1.03
CA ASP A 12 38.73 -38.62 -1.77
C ASP A 12 39.64 -37.70 -0.91
N ALA A 13 39.06 -36.97 0.04
CA ALA A 13 39.77 -36.19 1.05
C ALA A 13 40.34 -37.03 2.21
N GLY A 14 40.17 -38.35 2.18
CA GLY A 14 40.73 -39.30 3.15
C GLY A 14 39.84 -39.55 4.38
N TRP A 15 38.57 -39.13 4.35
CA TRP A 15 37.64 -39.40 5.44
C TRP A 15 37.24 -40.88 5.46
N ASN A 16 37.23 -41.47 6.65
CA ASN A 16 36.68 -42.80 6.85
C ASN A 16 35.16 -42.71 7.06
N LEU A 17 34.42 -42.81 5.96
CA LEU A 17 32.97 -43.02 6.01
C LEU A 17 32.74 -44.50 6.30
N GLU A 18 32.78 -44.88 7.59
CA GLU A 18 32.37 -46.22 8.05
C GLU A 18 30.97 -46.59 7.51
N THR A 19 30.48 -47.80 7.84
CA THR A 19 29.10 -48.16 7.50
C THR A 19 28.15 -47.11 8.08
N PRO A 20 27.34 -46.44 7.23
CA PRO A 20 26.46 -45.38 7.70
C PRO A 20 25.48 -45.92 8.75
N LEU A 21 25.20 -45.11 9.77
CA LEU A 21 24.27 -45.47 10.84
C LEU A 21 22.80 -45.39 10.39
N THR A 22 22.54 -44.65 9.31
CA THR A 22 21.23 -44.54 8.69
C THR A 22 21.34 -44.74 7.18
N GLU A 23 20.25 -45.20 6.57
CA GLU A 23 20.03 -44.94 5.14
C GLU A 23 19.94 -43.43 4.90
N ILE A 24 20.04 -43.02 3.64
CA ILE A 24 19.74 -41.62 3.27
C ILE A 24 18.27 -41.37 3.60
N THR A 25 18.05 -40.56 4.64
CA THR A 25 16.74 -40.38 5.26
C THR A 25 16.17 -39.02 4.83
N PRO A 26 14.98 -38.99 4.20
CA PRO A 26 14.31 -37.74 3.88
C PRO A 26 13.81 -37.06 5.14
N ILE A 27 13.84 -35.74 5.15
CA ILE A 27 13.29 -34.88 6.20
C ILE A 27 12.66 -33.63 5.54
N PHE A 28 11.88 -32.86 6.27
CA PHE A 28 11.35 -31.60 5.74
C PHE A 28 12.53 -30.71 5.27
N GLU A 29 12.44 -30.16 4.06
CA GLU A 29 13.47 -29.34 3.37
C GLU A 29 14.82 -30.01 3.06
N GLY A 30 14.91 -31.35 3.13
CA GLY A 30 16.17 -32.00 2.80
C GLY A 30 16.23 -33.50 2.98
N ARG A 31 17.45 -33.99 3.06
CA ARG A 31 17.76 -35.37 3.43
C ARG A 31 19.11 -35.42 4.09
N PHE A 32 19.33 -36.41 4.93
CA PHE A 32 20.61 -36.58 5.60
C PHE A 32 21.04 -38.04 5.65
N GLN A 33 22.32 -38.26 5.91
CA GLN A 33 22.86 -39.56 6.27
C GLN A 33 23.82 -39.42 7.45
N ARG A 34 23.63 -40.27 8.46
CA ARG A 34 24.38 -40.21 9.71
C ARG A 34 25.53 -41.20 9.76
N PHE A 35 26.63 -40.76 10.35
CA PHE A 35 27.81 -41.54 10.67
C PHE A 35 28.12 -41.42 12.17
N GLN A 36 29.14 -42.14 12.64
CA GLN A 36 29.47 -42.21 14.07
C GLN A 36 29.73 -40.83 14.70
N ASP A 37 30.55 -39.99 14.05
CA ASP A 37 31.01 -38.70 14.61
C ASP A 37 30.64 -37.47 13.76
N PHE A 38 29.83 -37.66 12.73
CA PHE A 38 29.37 -36.60 11.83
C PHE A 38 28.10 -37.01 11.08
N SER A 39 27.48 -36.04 10.41
CA SER A 39 26.39 -36.29 9.46
C SER A 39 26.59 -35.45 8.20
N ILE A 40 26.04 -35.92 7.08
CA ILE A 40 25.97 -35.16 5.82
C ILE A 40 24.52 -34.81 5.57
N TYR A 41 24.24 -33.53 5.35
CA TYR A 41 22.90 -33.00 5.12
C TYR A 41 22.85 -32.36 3.74
N GLU A 42 21.88 -32.75 2.91
CA GLU A 42 21.55 -32.06 1.67
C GLU A 42 20.39 -31.10 1.92
N ASN A 43 20.70 -29.82 1.75
CA ASN A 43 19.79 -28.70 1.89
C ASN A 43 19.06 -28.48 0.56
N GLN A 44 17.73 -28.56 0.54
CA GLN A 44 16.96 -28.36 -0.69
C GLN A 44 16.92 -26.90 -1.17
N HIS A 45 17.22 -25.92 -0.30
CA HIS A 45 17.18 -24.50 -0.67
C HIS A 45 18.26 -24.13 -1.68
N ASP A 46 19.47 -24.66 -1.52
CA ASP A 46 20.58 -24.45 -2.45
C ASP A 46 20.93 -25.71 -3.25
N ASN A 47 20.26 -26.84 -2.96
CA ASN A 47 20.54 -28.15 -3.53
C ASN A 47 22.00 -28.60 -3.32
N GLN A 48 22.60 -28.21 -2.19
CA GLN A 48 23.96 -28.58 -1.82
C GLN A 48 23.98 -29.43 -0.54
N ALA A 49 25.01 -30.26 -0.43
CA ALA A 49 25.27 -31.09 0.72
C ALA A 49 26.49 -30.61 1.50
N TYR A 50 26.31 -30.55 2.82
CA TYR A 50 27.27 -30.08 3.80
C TYR A 50 27.51 -31.14 4.86
N GLU A 51 28.75 -31.26 5.30
CA GLU A 51 29.07 -32.07 6.47
C GLU A 51 28.98 -31.23 7.74
N VAL A 52 28.58 -31.86 8.85
CA VAL A 52 28.78 -31.30 10.19
C VAL A 52 29.44 -32.37 11.05
N HIS A 53 30.62 -32.09 11.61
CA HIS A 53 31.41 -33.04 12.38
C HIS A 53 31.91 -32.51 13.73
N GLY A 54 32.51 -33.41 14.52
CA GLY A 54 33.27 -33.04 15.71
C GLY A 54 32.45 -32.32 16.78
N ALA A 55 33.07 -31.33 17.44
CA ALA A 55 32.44 -30.61 18.55
C ALA A 55 31.26 -29.73 18.08
N ILE A 56 31.31 -29.20 16.86
CA ILE A 56 30.20 -28.46 16.25
C ILE A 56 29.01 -29.39 16.02
N TYR A 57 29.23 -30.60 15.51
CA TYR A 57 28.18 -31.61 15.36
C TYR A 57 27.54 -31.99 16.70
N GLN A 58 28.33 -32.23 17.75
CA GLN A 58 27.78 -32.54 19.07
C GLN A 58 26.88 -31.39 19.58
N LYS A 59 27.30 -30.13 19.40
CA LYS A 59 26.47 -28.97 19.76
C LYS A 59 25.21 -28.87 18.90
N TYR A 60 25.30 -29.19 17.61
CA TYR A 60 24.15 -29.20 16.70
C TYR A 60 23.13 -30.28 17.07
N LEU A 61 23.58 -31.45 17.53
CA LEU A 61 22.70 -32.50 18.09
C LEU A 61 21.95 -32.00 19.34
N GLU A 62 22.61 -31.25 20.22
CA GLU A 62 21.97 -30.64 21.40
C GLU A 62 20.87 -29.62 21.03
N PHE A 63 20.94 -29.05 19.82
CA PHE A 63 19.99 -28.08 19.27
C PHE A 63 18.93 -28.72 18.36
N ASN A 64 18.69 -30.03 18.48
CA ASN A 64 17.71 -30.78 17.68
C ASN A 64 17.96 -30.72 16.16
N GLU A 65 19.21 -30.50 15.75
CA GLU A 65 19.66 -30.58 14.36
C GLU A 65 18.80 -29.71 13.40
N THR A 66 18.45 -30.24 12.23
CA THR A 66 17.66 -29.55 11.20
C THR A 66 16.23 -29.23 11.65
N THR A 67 15.77 -29.81 12.78
CA THR A 67 14.43 -29.58 13.32
C THR A 67 14.39 -28.59 14.47
N GLY A 68 15.53 -28.06 14.91
CA GLY A 68 15.60 -26.99 15.91
C GLY A 68 16.05 -25.66 15.32
N ASP A 69 16.30 -24.71 16.23
CA ASP A 69 16.46 -23.27 15.97
C ASP A 69 17.56 -22.90 14.96
N LEU A 70 18.47 -23.81 14.61
CA LEU A 70 19.56 -23.56 13.65
C LEU A 70 19.18 -23.88 12.20
N GLY A 71 18.23 -24.79 11.97
CA GLY A 71 17.89 -25.30 10.65
C GLY A 71 19.04 -26.09 9.99
N PHE A 72 19.00 -26.26 8.67
CA PHE A 72 20.02 -26.96 7.87
C PHE A 72 21.37 -26.23 7.85
N PRO A 73 22.48 -26.97 7.75
CA PRO A 73 23.79 -26.38 7.44
C PRO A 73 23.79 -25.73 6.04
N THR A 74 24.54 -24.65 5.91
CA THR A 74 24.78 -23.89 4.66
C THR A 74 26.27 -23.79 4.33
N SER A 75 27.14 -24.35 5.18
CA SER A 75 28.57 -24.54 4.95
C SER A 75 29.05 -25.85 5.59
N ASP A 76 30.20 -26.34 5.13
CA ASP A 76 31.02 -27.28 5.93
C ASP A 76 31.66 -26.56 7.11
N GLU A 77 32.40 -27.28 7.95
CA GLU A 77 33.30 -26.63 8.91
C GLU A 77 34.42 -25.85 8.20
N MET A 78 34.64 -24.61 8.62
CA MET A 78 35.70 -23.74 8.12
C MET A 78 36.44 -23.01 9.26
N ASP A 79 37.60 -22.44 8.94
CA ASP A 79 38.34 -21.62 9.89
C ASP A 79 37.56 -20.35 10.24
N ASN A 80 37.45 -20.05 11.53
CA ASN A 80 36.86 -18.80 11.99
C ASN A 80 37.88 -17.67 11.79
N PRO A 81 37.64 -16.69 10.89
CA PRO A 81 38.60 -15.62 10.62
C PRO A 81 38.80 -14.68 11.82
N GLU A 82 37.87 -14.69 12.79
CA GLU A 82 37.91 -13.81 13.97
C GLU A 82 38.61 -14.46 15.18
N SER A 83 38.94 -15.75 15.11
CA SER A 83 39.59 -16.48 16.20
C SER A 83 40.68 -17.41 15.68
N GLU A 84 41.93 -17.14 16.03
CA GLU A 84 43.07 -17.99 15.65
C GLU A 84 42.88 -19.43 16.15
N GLY A 85 42.90 -20.39 15.22
CA GLY A 85 42.63 -21.81 15.50
C GLY A 85 41.18 -22.14 15.84
N GLY A 86 40.26 -21.19 15.74
CA GLY A 86 38.82 -21.40 15.90
C GLY A 86 38.19 -21.97 14.63
N LYS A 87 37.07 -22.67 14.81
CA LYS A 87 36.26 -23.27 13.75
C LYS A 87 34.85 -22.69 13.76
N MET A 88 34.17 -22.76 12.62
CA MET A 88 32.76 -22.39 12.51
C MET A 88 32.07 -23.21 11.41
N SER A 89 30.78 -23.47 11.60
CA SER A 89 29.86 -23.90 10.54
C SER A 89 28.67 -22.95 10.51
N MET A 90 28.22 -22.60 9.31
CA MET A 90 27.03 -21.78 9.09
C MET A 90 25.80 -22.67 8.90
N PHE A 91 24.68 -22.20 9.43
CA PHE A 91 23.37 -22.82 9.34
C PHE A 91 22.35 -21.79 8.80
N GLN A 92 21.15 -22.25 8.44
CA GLN A 92 20.07 -21.39 7.92
C GLN A 92 19.78 -20.21 8.86
N TYR A 93 19.75 -20.46 10.17
CA TYR A 93 19.30 -19.48 11.16
C TYR A 93 20.36 -19.16 12.22
N GLY A 94 21.62 -19.50 11.98
CA GLY A 94 22.69 -19.13 12.89
C GLY A 94 24.04 -19.70 12.50
N ILE A 95 24.98 -19.61 13.43
CA ILE A 95 26.34 -20.09 13.30
C ILE A 95 26.68 -20.84 14.59
N ILE A 96 27.33 -21.99 14.46
CA ILE A 96 28.00 -22.62 15.59
C ILE A 96 29.50 -22.34 15.45
N TYR A 97 30.08 -21.73 16.47
CA TYR A 97 31.51 -21.51 16.59
C TYR A 97 32.12 -22.55 17.51
N TRP A 98 33.41 -22.82 17.33
CA TRP A 98 34.23 -23.59 18.26
C TRP A 98 35.58 -22.92 18.49
N THR A 99 36.02 -22.89 19.75
CA THR A 99 37.39 -22.51 20.11
C THR A 99 37.96 -23.50 21.13
N SER A 100 39.28 -23.55 21.27
CA SER A 100 39.94 -24.39 22.28
C SER A 100 39.65 -23.96 23.72
N TYR A 101 39.22 -22.71 23.93
CA TYR A 101 38.94 -22.14 25.24
C TYR A 101 37.46 -22.27 25.63
N ASP A 102 36.53 -21.97 24.71
CA ASP A 102 35.09 -21.92 24.98
C ASP A 102 34.35 -23.20 24.58
N GLY A 103 34.99 -24.09 23.83
CA GLY A 103 34.31 -25.21 23.19
C GLY A 103 33.34 -24.71 22.12
N ALA A 104 32.32 -25.53 21.79
CA ALA A 104 31.31 -25.15 20.81
C ALA A 104 30.22 -24.28 21.43
N TYR A 105 29.87 -23.16 20.80
CA TYR A 105 28.78 -22.28 21.22
C TYR A 105 27.99 -21.76 20.02
N VAL A 106 26.72 -21.45 20.27
CA VAL A 106 25.76 -21.07 19.24
C VAL A 106 25.56 -19.55 19.24
N GLN A 107 25.59 -18.97 18.05
CA GLN A 107 25.07 -17.64 17.78
C GLN A 107 23.94 -17.76 16.77
N LEU A 108 22.69 -17.69 17.25
CA LEU A 108 21.54 -17.59 16.37
C LEU A 108 21.54 -16.24 15.67
N TYR A 109 21.16 -16.22 14.39
CA TYR A 109 20.73 -14.98 13.76
C TYR A 109 19.52 -14.44 14.52
N PRO A 110 19.25 -13.12 14.51
CA PRO A 110 17.99 -12.61 15.01
C PRO A 110 16.86 -13.40 14.32
N HIS A 111 16.14 -14.21 15.09
CA HIS A 111 15.03 -15.01 14.57
C HIS A 111 13.98 -14.05 14.03
N TYR A 112 13.92 -13.94 12.70
CA TYR A 112 12.68 -13.67 12.00
C TYR A 112 12.15 -15.04 11.57
N GLU A 113 11.49 -15.71 12.52
CA GLU A 113 10.84 -17.02 12.32
C GLU A 113 9.80 -16.97 11.19
N GLU A 114 9.38 -18.14 10.70
CA GLU A 114 8.10 -18.32 9.97
C GLU A 114 6.88 -17.71 10.71
N ALA A 115 7.02 -17.29 11.96
CA ALA A 115 6.03 -16.49 12.67
C ALA A 115 5.87 -15.05 12.13
N ASP A 116 6.82 -14.54 11.33
CA ASP A 116 6.63 -13.39 10.43
C ASP A 116 5.92 -13.77 9.11
N LEU A 117 5.74 -15.07 8.86
CA LEU A 117 4.97 -15.65 7.76
C LEU A 117 3.63 -16.25 8.23
N LEU A 118 3.27 -16.11 9.51
CA LEU A 118 1.91 -16.35 9.96
C LEU A 118 1.04 -15.26 9.32
N ASP A 119 0.45 -15.61 8.18
CA ASP A 119 -0.52 -14.78 7.49
C ASP A 119 -1.60 -14.39 8.51
N TRP A 120 -1.54 -13.15 8.98
CA TRP A 120 -2.45 -12.64 10.01
C TRP A 120 -3.89 -12.77 9.55
N GLN A 121 -4.14 -12.80 8.23
CA GLN A 121 -5.46 -13.03 7.67
C GLN A 121 -5.94 -14.45 8.01
N LYS A 122 -5.06 -15.45 7.94
CA LYS A 122 -5.35 -16.84 8.31
C LYS A 122 -5.49 -16.99 9.83
N VAL A 123 -4.52 -16.51 10.60
CA VAL A 123 -4.49 -16.67 12.07
C VAL A 123 -5.72 -16.02 12.72
N LEU A 124 -6.04 -14.79 12.33
CA LEU A 124 -7.10 -14.04 12.97
C LEU A 124 -8.50 -14.37 12.44
N SER A 125 -8.61 -15.02 11.27
CA SER A 125 -9.90 -15.51 10.74
C SER A 125 -10.29 -16.89 11.27
N ASP A 126 -9.32 -17.71 11.68
CA ASP A 126 -9.55 -19.07 12.19
C ASP A 126 -8.81 -19.32 13.51
N LYS A 127 -8.99 -18.40 14.46
CA LYS A 127 -8.29 -18.40 15.76
C LYS A 127 -8.37 -19.70 16.55
N ASN A 128 -9.40 -20.52 16.32
CA ASN A 128 -9.58 -21.78 17.03
C ASN A 128 -8.52 -22.83 16.64
N ASN A 129 -7.88 -22.66 15.49
CA ASN A 129 -6.81 -23.52 15.00
C ASN A 129 -5.41 -23.00 15.36
N TYR A 130 -5.33 -21.95 16.19
CA TYR A 130 -4.07 -21.32 16.60
C TYR A 130 -4.03 -21.15 18.12
N THR A 131 -2.82 -21.17 18.68
CA THR A 131 -2.61 -20.92 20.10
C THR A 131 -2.72 -19.42 20.41
N LEU A 132 -2.85 -19.08 21.70
CA LEU A 132 -2.80 -17.68 22.13
C LEU A 132 -1.43 -17.04 21.89
N ASP A 133 -0.36 -17.83 21.90
CA ASP A 133 0.99 -17.36 21.61
C ASP A 133 1.13 -17.01 20.13
N ASP A 134 0.62 -17.86 19.22
CA ASP A 134 0.59 -17.57 17.77
C ASP A 134 -0.13 -16.25 17.46
N ILE A 135 -1.30 -16.04 18.08
CA ILE A 135 -2.07 -14.80 17.93
C ILE A 135 -1.28 -13.62 18.49
N SER A 136 -0.60 -13.79 19.62
CA SER A 136 0.17 -12.72 20.27
C SER A 136 1.38 -12.30 19.42
N VAL A 137 2.07 -13.24 18.79
CA VAL A 137 3.18 -12.95 17.87
C VAL A 137 2.70 -12.09 16.70
N VAL A 138 1.63 -12.53 16.01
CA VAL A 138 1.05 -11.76 14.90
C VAL A 138 0.70 -10.33 15.31
N ILE A 139 0.06 -10.16 16.47
CA ILE A 139 -0.38 -8.85 16.95
C ILE A 139 0.80 -7.95 17.34
N ASN A 140 1.83 -8.52 17.98
CA ASN A 140 3.01 -7.76 18.38
C ASN A 140 3.83 -7.33 17.17
N ASN A 141 4.01 -8.18 16.16
CA ASN A 141 4.74 -7.82 14.94
C ASN A 141 4.05 -6.66 14.22
N ILE A 142 2.72 -6.71 14.09
CA ILE A 142 1.95 -5.60 13.49
C ILE A 142 2.10 -4.31 14.33
N ARG A 143 2.03 -4.40 15.66
CA ARG A 143 2.22 -3.24 16.55
C ARG A 143 3.59 -2.61 16.38
N GLU A 144 4.65 -3.41 16.37
CA GLU A 144 6.01 -2.93 16.17
C GLU A 144 6.17 -2.20 14.83
N LYS A 145 5.61 -2.75 13.75
CA LYS A 145 5.62 -2.07 12.43
C LYS A 145 4.82 -0.78 12.45
N ARG A 146 3.64 -0.73 13.10
CA ARG A 146 2.85 0.51 13.26
C ARG A 146 3.58 1.55 14.10
N ASP A 147 4.21 1.15 15.20
CA ASP A 147 4.92 2.06 16.10
C ASP A 147 6.13 2.70 15.43
N ALA A 148 6.79 1.98 14.52
CA ALA A 148 7.89 2.47 13.69
C ALA A 148 7.47 3.48 12.60
N VAL A 149 6.17 3.63 12.31
CA VAL A 149 5.68 4.58 11.30
C VAL A 149 5.92 6.02 11.76
N THR A 150 6.42 6.85 10.84
CA THR A 150 6.76 8.26 11.10
C THR A 150 5.49 9.05 11.36
N THR A 151 5.50 9.96 12.34
CA THR A 151 4.31 10.74 12.68
C THR A 151 4.18 11.99 11.79
N HIS A 152 3.04 12.12 11.10
CA HIS A 152 2.74 13.18 10.14
C HIS A 152 1.43 13.89 10.43
N VAL A 153 0.40 13.14 10.79
CA VAL A 153 -0.97 13.60 10.89
C VAL A 153 -1.14 14.53 12.08
N LYS A 154 -2.00 15.52 11.91
CA LYS A 154 -2.28 16.53 12.92
C LYS A 154 -3.70 16.35 13.45
N PRO A 155 -3.92 16.54 14.76
CA PRO A 155 -5.26 16.60 15.30
C PRO A 155 -5.99 17.82 14.73
N VAL A 156 -7.26 17.63 14.41
CA VAL A 156 -8.21 18.67 13.97
C VAL A 156 -9.53 18.47 14.73
N PRO A 157 -10.48 19.42 14.69
CA PRO A 157 -11.77 19.21 15.32
C PRO A 157 -12.41 17.88 14.86
N ASN A 158 -12.77 17.02 15.82
CA ASN A 158 -13.43 15.73 15.59
C ASN A 158 -12.62 14.71 14.75
N GLY A 159 -11.28 14.80 14.70
CA GLY A 159 -10.46 13.76 14.07
C GLY A 159 -9.03 14.18 13.75
N PHE A 160 -8.51 13.64 12.66
CA PHE A 160 -7.12 13.84 12.22
C PHE A 160 -7.05 14.18 10.74
N ALA A 161 -6.01 14.90 10.34
CA ALA A 161 -5.75 15.22 8.94
C ALA A 161 -4.25 15.25 8.64
N PHE A 162 -3.90 14.91 7.41
CA PHE A 162 -2.61 15.22 6.83
C PHE A 162 -2.82 16.07 5.58
N PHE A 163 -2.38 17.32 5.65
CA PHE A 163 -2.45 18.26 4.53
C PHE A 163 -1.20 18.12 3.70
N GLY A 164 -1.27 17.16 2.77
CA GLY A 164 -0.17 16.81 1.90
C GLY A 164 0.19 17.92 0.92
N LYS A 165 1.34 17.75 0.27
CA LYS A 165 1.83 18.64 -0.79
C LYS A 165 2.33 17.87 -2.01
N PHE A 166 2.43 16.55 -1.91
CA PHE A 166 2.95 15.71 -2.97
C PHE A 166 1.95 15.62 -4.11
N ASN A 167 2.27 16.28 -5.22
CA ASN A 167 1.34 16.45 -6.32
C ASN A 167 2.04 16.43 -7.70
N PRO A 168 2.84 15.39 -7.99
CA PRO A 168 3.50 15.28 -9.29
C PRO A 168 2.46 15.05 -10.40
N LYS A 169 2.77 15.50 -11.61
CA LYS A 169 2.00 15.11 -12.79
C LYS A 169 2.16 13.59 -13.02
N PRO A 170 1.07 12.79 -13.07
CA PRO A 170 1.17 11.37 -13.35
C PRO A 170 1.89 11.08 -14.67
N THR A 171 2.78 10.08 -14.67
CA THR A 171 3.66 9.79 -15.80
C THR A 171 2.92 9.31 -17.04
N ALA A 172 1.71 8.75 -16.87
CA ALA A 172 0.84 8.37 -17.96
C ALA A 172 0.31 9.55 -18.80
N ILE A 173 0.37 10.79 -18.29
CA ILE A 173 -0.25 11.95 -18.95
C ILE A 173 0.68 12.54 -20.02
N VAL A 174 0.22 12.46 -21.27
CA VAL A 174 0.91 13.06 -22.42
C VAL A 174 0.77 14.58 -22.43
N ALA A 175 1.84 15.32 -22.75
CA ALA A 175 1.81 16.77 -22.90
C ALA A 175 0.90 17.21 -24.06
N GLY A 176 0.15 18.28 -23.87
CA GLY A 176 -0.85 18.80 -24.79
C GLY A 176 -2.15 18.00 -24.86
N SER A 177 -2.27 16.91 -24.08
CA SER A 177 -3.48 16.08 -24.09
C SER A 177 -4.62 16.71 -23.30
N ILE A 178 -5.84 16.27 -23.59
CA ILE A 178 -7.02 16.54 -22.77
C ILE A 178 -6.81 16.13 -21.31
N GLU A 179 -6.11 15.02 -21.07
CA GLU A 179 -5.81 14.53 -19.71
C GLU A 179 -4.88 15.48 -18.96
N GLU A 180 -3.94 16.13 -19.64
CA GLU A 180 -3.11 17.19 -19.04
C GLU A 180 -3.97 18.38 -18.64
N TRP A 181 -4.90 18.81 -19.49
CA TRP A 181 -5.80 19.90 -19.14
C TRP A 181 -6.65 19.56 -17.92
N ILE A 182 -7.18 18.34 -17.86
CA ILE A 182 -7.92 17.86 -16.68
C ILE A 182 -7.01 17.85 -15.44
N TRP A 183 -5.78 17.37 -15.58
CA TRP A 183 -4.81 17.33 -14.48
C TRP A 183 -4.54 18.73 -13.93
N GLU A 184 -4.31 19.72 -14.78
CA GLU A 184 -4.08 21.09 -14.34
C GLU A 184 -5.21 21.62 -13.46
N GLU A 185 -6.46 21.30 -13.79
CA GLU A 185 -7.63 21.68 -13.00
C GLU A 185 -7.59 21.07 -11.59
N VAL A 186 -7.55 19.73 -11.52
CA VAL A 186 -7.65 18.99 -10.26
C VAL A 186 -6.35 18.99 -9.46
N SER A 187 -5.24 19.43 -10.05
CA SER A 187 -3.97 19.59 -9.36
C SER A 187 -4.05 20.65 -8.27
N SER A 188 -4.92 21.65 -8.42
CA SER A 188 -5.05 22.77 -7.48
C SER A 188 -5.95 22.49 -6.26
N GLU A 189 -6.60 21.32 -6.22
CA GLU A 189 -7.71 21.03 -5.30
C GLU A 189 -7.38 19.95 -4.26
N GLY A 190 -6.13 19.51 -4.22
CA GLY A 190 -5.63 18.52 -3.26
C GLY A 190 -4.34 17.87 -3.76
N SER A 191 -3.72 17.05 -2.93
CA SER A 191 -2.46 16.35 -3.24
C SER A 191 -2.66 14.82 -3.16
N PHE A 192 -1.76 14.04 -3.75
CA PHE A 192 -1.86 12.57 -3.76
C PHE A 192 -1.60 11.91 -2.41
N ASP A 193 -0.97 12.64 -1.50
CA ASP A 193 -0.65 12.26 -0.12
C ASP A 193 -1.66 12.82 0.89
N SER A 194 -2.63 13.65 0.49
CA SER A 194 -3.59 14.25 1.44
C SER A 194 -4.48 13.21 2.11
N ILE A 195 -4.73 13.38 3.42
CA ILE A 195 -5.61 12.50 4.20
C ILE A 195 -6.57 13.31 5.05
N ASN A 196 -7.83 12.91 5.05
CA ASN A 196 -8.87 13.45 5.93
C ASN A 196 -9.52 12.30 6.70
N ALA A 197 -9.47 12.36 8.03
CA ALA A 197 -10.14 11.47 8.95
C ALA A 197 -10.92 12.25 10.03
N TYR A 198 -11.62 13.33 9.65
CA TYR A 198 -12.39 14.19 10.56
C TYR A 198 -13.80 14.49 10.02
N ASP A 199 -14.64 15.11 10.85
CA ASP A 199 -16.06 15.38 10.55
C ASP A 199 -16.84 14.12 10.13
N ASN A 200 -17.73 14.25 9.14
CA ASN A 200 -18.53 13.18 8.55
C ASN A 200 -17.70 12.28 7.61
N MET A 201 -16.41 12.58 7.41
CA MET A 201 -15.51 11.72 6.67
C MET A 201 -14.89 10.70 7.63
N ILE A 202 -15.00 9.41 7.28
CA ILE A 202 -14.32 8.35 8.03
C ILE A 202 -12.84 8.38 7.67
N VAL A 203 -12.52 8.14 6.38
CA VAL A 203 -11.20 8.32 5.79
C VAL A 203 -11.38 8.72 4.32
N THR A 204 -10.64 9.73 3.87
CA THR A 204 -10.34 9.94 2.46
C THR A 204 -8.83 9.97 2.25
N TRP A 205 -8.36 9.46 1.12
CA TRP A 205 -6.93 9.37 0.80
C TRP A 205 -6.60 9.98 -0.56
N GLY A 206 -5.45 10.62 -0.63
CA GLY A 206 -4.92 11.33 -1.78
C GLY A 206 -5.88 12.33 -2.38
N LYS A 207 -6.22 12.15 -3.67
CA LYS A 207 -7.06 13.07 -4.45
C LYS A 207 -8.54 13.12 -4.02
N GLY A 208 -8.86 12.97 -2.74
CA GLY A 208 -10.23 12.99 -2.22
C GLY A 208 -10.97 11.66 -2.42
N ILE A 209 -10.23 10.56 -2.58
CA ILE A 209 -10.81 9.22 -2.74
C ILE A 209 -11.45 8.82 -1.42
N SER A 210 -12.76 8.62 -1.43
CA SER A 210 -13.51 8.22 -0.23
C SER A 210 -13.38 6.73 0.08
N LYS A 211 -13.71 6.37 1.32
CA LYS A 211 -13.68 4.99 1.85
C LYS A 211 -14.27 3.91 0.92
N ILE A 212 -15.31 4.22 0.13
CA ILE A 212 -15.96 3.23 -0.75
C ILE A 212 -15.11 2.88 -1.98
N HIS A 213 -14.11 3.70 -2.29
CA HIS A 213 -13.26 3.57 -3.47
C HIS A 213 -11.82 3.18 -3.11
N ILE A 214 -11.34 3.53 -1.92
CA ILE A 214 -9.99 3.19 -1.44
C ILE A 214 -9.66 1.70 -1.67
N PRO A 215 -10.50 0.71 -1.29
CA PRO A 215 -10.13 -0.71 -1.44
C PRO A 215 -9.96 -1.12 -2.91
N LYS A 216 -10.77 -0.53 -3.81
CA LYS A 216 -10.68 -0.82 -5.25
C LYS A 216 -9.37 -0.33 -5.84
N ILE A 217 -8.91 0.84 -5.39
CA ILE A 217 -7.65 1.44 -5.84
C ILE A 217 -6.47 0.71 -5.23
N LEU A 218 -6.51 0.41 -3.92
CA LEU A 218 -5.49 -0.40 -3.27
C LEU A 218 -5.33 -1.76 -3.96
N LYS A 219 -6.43 -2.44 -4.32
CA LYS A 219 -6.33 -3.70 -5.08
C LYS A 219 -5.64 -3.51 -6.44
N SER A 220 -5.92 -2.41 -7.13
CA SER A 220 -5.24 -2.07 -8.39
C SER A 220 -3.74 -1.82 -8.17
N ILE A 221 -3.41 -1.05 -7.13
CA ILE A 221 -2.02 -0.74 -6.73
C ILE A 221 -1.24 -2.02 -6.40
N PHE A 222 -1.82 -2.90 -5.59
CA PHE A 222 -1.19 -4.16 -5.17
C PHE A 222 -0.93 -5.10 -6.34
N THR A 223 -1.85 -5.20 -7.29
CA THR A 223 -1.63 -5.95 -8.54
C THR A 223 -0.43 -5.43 -9.34
N GLN A 224 -0.16 -4.13 -9.31
CA GLN A 224 0.96 -3.53 -10.03
C GLN A 224 2.26 -3.56 -9.24
N ASN A 225 2.19 -3.67 -7.91
CA ASN A 225 3.35 -3.64 -7.02
C ASN A 225 3.11 -4.52 -5.78
N PRO A 226 3.54 -5.80 -5.82
CA PRO A 226 3.41 -6.73 -4.70
C PRO A 226 4.15 -6.28 -3.43
N ASN A 227 5.32 -5.63 -3.55
CA ASN A 227 6.07 -5.11 -2.39
C ASN A 227 5.26 -4.06 -1.62
N LEU A 228 4.44 -3.30 -2.33
CA LEU A 228 3.52 -2.34 -1.72
C LEU A 228 2.34 -3.05 -1.02
N GLU A 229 1.86 -4.18 -1.55
CA GLU A 229 0.91 -5.05 -0.83
C GLU A 229 1.51 -5.58 0.47
N GLU A 230 2.76 -6.03 0.45
CA GLU A 230 3.50 -6.48 1.63
C GLU A 230 3.68 -5.36 2.66
N ALA A 231 4.02 -4.15 2.21
CA ALA A 231 4.12 -2.99 3.09
C ALA A 231 2.81 -2.71 3.84
N PHE A 232 1.66 -2.74 3.13
CA PHE A 232 0.35 -2.59 3.77
C PHE A 232 0.03 -3.76 4.72
N LYS A 233 0.32 -5.01 4.32
CA LYS A 233 0.11 -6.19 5.16
C LYS A 233 0.93 -6.13 6.44
N SER A 234 2.15 -5.60 6.39
CA SER A 234 3.05 -5.48 7.55
C SER A 234 2.46 -4.62 8.68
N VAL A 235 1.63 -3.63 8.35
CA VAL A 235 0.91 -2.79 9.33
C VAL A 235 -0.52 -3.29 9.58
N GLY A 236 -0.85 -4.51 9.14
CA GLY A 236 -2.15 -5.14 9.34
C GLY A 236 -3.26 -4.53 8.49
N VAL A 237 -2.98 -4.12 7.25
CA VAL A 237 -3.97 -3.66 6.28
C VAL A 237 -3.88 -4.53 5.02
N ALA A 238 -5.02 -5.01 4.54
CA ALA A 238 -5.09 -5.76 3.27
C ALA A 238 -6.40 -5.48 2.53
N VAL A 239 -6.49 -5.98 1.31
CA VAL A 239 -7.74 -5.98 0.52
C VAL A 239 -7.98 -7.38 -0.04
N ASP A 240 -9.15 -7.95 0.28
CA ASP A 240 -9.52 -9.29 -0.19
C ASP A 240 -9.88 -9.31 -1.69
N GLU A 241 -10.18 -10.50 -2.22
CA GLU A 241 -10.56 -10.68 -3.63
C GLU A 241 -11.86 -9.95 -4.00
N ASN A 242 -12.77 -9.78 -3.03
CA ASN A 242 -14.04 -9.07 -3.18
C ASN A 242 -13.89 -7.54 -3.02
N LYS A 243 -12.66 -7.04 -2.87
CA LYS A 243 -12.32 -5.63 -2.67
C LYS A 243 -12.89 -5.07 -1.36
N ASN A 244 -12.99 -5.91 -0.33
CA ASN A 244 -13.23 -5.46 1.03
C ASN A 244 -11.91 -5.05 1.68
N LEU A 245 -11.93 -3.93 2.40
CA LEU A 245 -10.80 -3.56 3.26
C LEU A 245 -10.76 -4.49 4.45
N LEU A 246 -9.57 -5.00 4.78
CA LEU A 246 -9.28 -5.73 6.01
C LEU A 246 -8.30 -4.90 6.84
N VAL A 247 -8.62 -4.66 8.11
CA VAL A 247 -7.77 -3.92 9.04
C VAL A 247 -7.68 -4.69 10.35
N VAL A 248 -6.47 -4.96 10.82
CA VAL A 248 -6.24 -5.59 12.12
C VAL A 248 -6.48 -4.58 13.23
N ASP A 249 -7.41 -4.89 14.13
CA ASP A 249 -7.50 -4.26 15.44
C ASP A 249 -6.56 -4.97 16.39
N THR A 250 -5.40 -4.34 16.66
CA THR A 250 -4.37 -4.92 17.52
C THR A 250 -4.78 -4.96 18.99
N THR A 251 -5.80 -4.22 19.41
CA THR A 251 -6.28 -4.22 20.81
C THR A 251 -7.17 -5.42 21.08
N ASN A 252 -8.09 -5.70 20.15
CA ASN A 252 -9.05 -6.80 20.28
C ASN A 252 -8.60 -8.06 19.53
N SER A 253 -7.45 -8.00 18.86
CA SER A 253 -6.86 -9.07 18.05
C SER A 253 -7.81 -9.59 16.97
N VAL A 254 -8.61 -8.73 16.33
CA VAL A 254 -9.60 -9.13 15.31
C VAL A 254 -9.34 -8.44 13.97
N ILE A 255 -9.86 -9.02 12.89
CA ILE A 255 -9.93 -8.37 11.58
C ILE A 255 -11.25 -7.61 11.49
N LEU A 256 -11.16 -6.30 11.31
CA LEU A 256 -12.29 -5.44 11.00
C LEU A 256 -12.39 -5.27 9.49
N THR A 257 -13.62 -5.20 8.97
CA THR A 257 -13.86 -5.08 7.53
C THR A 257 -14.55 -3.76 7.18
N ASN A 258 -14.20 -3.20 6.02
CA ASN A 258 -14.85 -2.03 5.43
C ASN A 258 -15.11 -0.90 6.44
N ASP A 259 -16.38 -0.59 6.73
CA ASP A 259 -16.78 0.54 7.58
C ASP A 259 -16.16 0.48 8.98
N ASP A 260 -16.08 -0.70 9.59
CA ASP A 260 -15.48 -0.86 10.91
C ASP A 260 -13.96 -0.73 10.83
N GLY A 261 -13.35 -1.26 9.76
CA GLY A 261 -11.91 -1.09 9.48
C GLY A 261 -11.54 0.37 9.29
N PHE A 262 -12.33 1.13 8.52
CA PHE A 262 -12.10 2.57 8.35
C PHE A 262 -12.32 3.36 9.63
N ARG A 263 -13.31 3.00 10.47
CA ARG A 263 -13.49 3.63 11.79
C ARG A 263 -12.29 3.37 12.69
N HIS A 264 -11.74 2.16 12.65
CA HIS A 264 -10.52 1.82 13.38
C HIS A 264 -9.32 2.62 12.86
N MET A 265 -9.13 2.71 11.54
CA MET A 265 -8.09 3.56 10.94
C MET A 265 -8.24 5.03 11.34
N LYS A 266 -9.47 5.55 11.41
CA LYS A 266 -9.72 6.93 11.86
C LYS A 266 -9.23 7.18 13.30
N SER A 267 -9.27 6.17 14.17
CA SER A 267 -8.79 6.25 15.54
C SER A 267 -7.31 5.86 15.72
N ASP A 268 -6.78 5.01 14.85
CA ASP A 268 -5.38 4.57 14.87
C ASP A 268 -4.53 5.50 13.98
N THR A 269 -3.93 6.52 14.61
CA THR A 269 -3.17 7.54 13.89
C THR A 269 -1.97 6.97 13.14
N LYS A 270 -1.41 5.83 13.56
CA LYS A 270 -0.26 5.21 12.89
C LYS A 270 -0.64 4.64 11.53
N LEU A 271 -1.86 4.11 11.38
CA LEU A 271 -2.36 3.69 10.08
C LEU A 271 -2.61 4.88 9.14
N ILE A 272 -3.05 6.02 9.69
CA ILE A 272 -3.21 7.26 8.91
C ILE A 272 -1.84 7.79 8.48
N ASP A 273 -0.88 7.84 9.41
CA ASP A 273 0.50 8.22 9.13
C ASP A 273 1.14 7.34 8.05
N PHE A 274 0.89 6.03 8.10
CA PHE A 274 1.40 5.08 7.11
C PHE A 274 0.92 5.40 5.70
N LEU A 275 -0.36 5.78 5.54
CA LEU A 275 -0.90 6.21 4.25
C LEU A 275 -0.22 7.47 3.71
N ALA A 276 0.32 8.33 4.57
CA ALA A 276 1.08 9.52 4.15
C ALA A 276 2.52 9.14 3.77
N ASP A 277 3.17 8.30 4.59
CA ASP A 277 4.52 7.78 4.36
C ASP A 277 4.62 7.04 3.02
N VAL A 278 3.65 6.17 2.74
CA VAL A 278 3.71 5.29 1.59
C VAL A 278 3.64 6.04 0.26
N VAL A 279 2.94 7.18 0.21
CA VAL A 279 2.88 8.05 -0.97
C VAL A 279 4.18 8.84 -1.14
N SER A 280 4.85 9.17 -0.03
CA SER A 280 6.10 9.92 -0.03
C SER A 280 7.32 9.03 -0.29
N ASN A 281 7.16 7.71 -0.27
CA ASN A 281 8.22 6.76 -0.59
C ASN A 281 8.51 6.78 -2.11
N PRO A 282 9.73 7.14 -2.53
CA PRO A 282 10.11 7.22 -3.95
C PRO A 282 9.88 5.93 -4.74
N ASP A 283 9.96 4.76 -4.08
CA ASP A 283 9.77 3.45 -4.72
C ASP A 283 8.29 3.18 -5.07
N PHE A 284 7.36 3.87 -4.41
CA PHE A 284 5.91 3.61 -4.50
C PHE A 284 5.10 4.77 -5.06
N GLN A 285 5.63 6.00 -4.99
CA GLN A 285 4.89 7.21 -5.34
C GLN A 285 4.30 7.19 -6.76
N ASP A 286 5.03 6.66 -7.74
CA ASP A 286 4.61 6.63 -9.14
C ASP A 286 3.44 5.67 -9.37
N VAL A 287 3.49 4.47 -8.78
CA VAL A 287 2.39 3.51 -8.91
C VAL A 287 1.14 4.04 -8.22
N ILE A 288 1.28 4.63 -7.03
CA ILE A 288 0.14 5.19 -6.29
C ILE A 288 -0.47 6.37 -7.06
N CYS A 289 0.34 7.31 -7.55
CA CYS A 289 -0.16 8.47 -8.29
C CYS A 289 -0.87 8.07 -9.57
N ASN A 290 -0.31 7.14 -10.34
CA ASN A 290 -0.92 6.67 -11.58
C ASN A 290 -2.22 5.90 -11.33
N GLU A 291 -2.30 5.06 -10.31
CA GLU A 291 -3.53 4.32 -9.99
C GLU A 291 -4.63 5.24 -9.41
N GLN A 292 -4.27 6.21 -8.57
CA GLN A 292 -5.21 7.26 -8.16
C GLN A 292 -5.67 8.08 -9.38
N TRP A 293 -4.79 8.41 -10.32
CA TRP A 293 -5.14 9.15 -11.53
C TRP A 293 -6.11 8.39 -12.43
N LYS A 294 -5.88 7.09 -12.66
CA LYS A 294 -6.84 6.22 -13.37
C LYS A 294 -8.23 6.27 -12.75
N PHE A 295 -8.29 6.30 -11.41
CA PHE A 295 -9.56 6.44 -10.72
C PHE A 295 -10.22 7.81 -10.94
N VAL A 296 -9.46 8.90 -10.85
CA VAL A 296 -9.96 10.26 -11.15
C VAL A 296 -10.61 10.31 -12.54
N MET A 297 -9.99 9.68 -13.54
CA MET A 297 -10.51 9.65 -14.91
C MET A 297 -11.82 8.85 -15.07
N ASN A 298 -12.22 8.00 -14.10
CA ASN A 298 -13.52 7.31 -14.14
C ASN A 298 -14.72 8.26 -13.99
N PHE A 299 -14.50 9.51 -13.56
CA PHE A 299 -15.56 10.51 -13.47
C PHE A 299 -15.82 11.27 -14.79
N ALA A 300 -15.09 10.92 -15.85
CA ALA A 300 -15.27 11.48 -17.19
C ALA A 300 -15.56 10.44 -18.28
N PRO A 301 -16.41 9.42 -18.02
CA PRO A 301 -16.60 8.32 -18.97
C PRO A 301 -17.22 8.85 -20.28
N GLY A 302 -16.48 8.69 -21.38
CA GLY A 302 -16.88 9.18 -22.70
C GLY A 302 -16.88 10.70 -22.88
N LEU A 303 -16.56 11.50 -21.84
CA LEU A 303 -16.43 12.96 -21.95
C LEU A 303 -15.26 13.31 -22.86
N THR A 304 -14.09 12.74 -22.60
CA THR A 304 -12.86 13.03 -23.37
C THR A 304 -13.05 12.72 -24.85
N GLY A 305 -13.62 11.56 -25.19
CA GLY A 305 -13.95 11.19 -26.57
C GLY A 305 -14.97 12.13 -27.22
N HIS A 306 -15.99 12.56 -26.49
CA HIS A 306 -16.95 13.55 -27.00
C HIS A 306 -16.29 14.90 -27.26
N VAL A 307 -15.47 15.38 -26.31
CA VAL A 307 -14.77 16.67 -26.42
C VAL A 307 -13.83 16.67 -27.63
N SER A 308 -13.01 15.62 -27.80
CA SER A 308 -12.13 15.49 -28.97
C SER A 308 -12.90 15.58 -30.29
N ALA A 309 -14.08 14.96 -30.37
CA ALA A 309 -14.88 14.95 -31.59
C ALA A 309 -15.59 16.30 -31.87
N ASN A 310 -15.73 17.17 -30.87
CA ASN A 310 -16.51 18.41 -30.97
C ASN A 310 -15.69 19.68 -30.69
N ASN A 311 -14.36 19.57 -30.57
CA ASN A 311 -13.42 20.68 -30.37
C ASN A 311 -13.82 21.63 -29.23
N TRP A 312 -14.25 21.09 -28.08
CA TRP A 312 -14.51 21.94 -26.91
C TRP A 312 -13.21 22.59 -26.42
N SER A 313 -13.31 23.81 -25.89
CA SER A 313 -12.16 24.54 -25.35
C SER A 313 -11.62 23.88 -24.08
N LYS A 314 -10.36 24.22 -23.75
CA LYS A 314 -9.71 23.81 -22.50
C LYS A 314 -10.53 24.19 -21.26
N ASP A 315 -11.06 25.40 -21.20
CA ASP A 315 -11.88 25.85 -20.07
C ASP A 315 -13.18 25.06 -19.96
N ALA A 316 -13.83 24.74 -21.08
CA ALA A 316 -15.07 23.97 -21.10
C ALA A 316 -14.87 22.55 -20.58
N ILE A 317 -13.78 21.88 -20.97
CA ILE A 317 -13.48 20.54 -20.47
C ILE A 317 -13.01 20.54 -19.01
N GLN A 318 -12.17 21.50 -18.59
CA GLN A 318 -11.76 21.61 -17.19
C GLN A 318 -12.98 21.83 -16.28
N LEU A 319 -13.87 22.76 -16.65
CA LEU A 319 -15.12 23.01 -15.94
C LEU A 319 -16.01 21.77 -15.89
N MET A 320 -16.22 21.13 -17.04
CA MET A 320 -17.10 19.96 -17.11
C MET A 320 -16.54 18.80 -16.31
N PHE A 321 -15.22 18.58 -16.37
CA PHE A 321 -14.57 17.55 -15.56
C PHE A 321 -14.70 17.86 -14.07
N HIS A 322 -14.39 19.09 -13.65
CA HIS A 322 -14.52 19.52 -12.26
C HIS A 322 -15.93 19.24 -11.70
N PHE A 323 -16.98 19.61 -12.44
CA PHE A 323 -18.37 19.30 -12.10
C PHE A 323 -18.64 17.80 -12.00
N SER A 324 -18.09 17.01 -12.90
CA SER A 324 -18.29 15.56 -12.93
C SER A 324 -17.55 14.83 -11.82
N TYR A 325 -16.39 15.36 -11.41
CA TYR A 325 -15.56 14.78 -10.37
C TYR A 325 -16.17 14.96 -8.99
N TRP A 326 -16.51 16.21 -8.64
CA TRP A 326 -16.97 16.53 -7.29
C TRP A 326 -18.49 16.37 -7.10
N MET A 327 -19.29 16.48 -8.18
CA MET A 327 -20.75 16.31 -8.17
C MET A 327 -21.22 15.45 -9.34
N PRO A 328 -20.82 14.17 -9.37
CA PRO A 328 -21.10 13.29 -10.49
C PRO A 328 -22.58 13.18 -10.84
N ALA A 329 -23.48 13.21 -9.85
CA ALA A 329 -24.93 13.11 -10.07
C ALA A 329 -25.52 14.24 -10.93
N ALA A 330 -24.87 15.42 -10.98
CA ALA A 330 -25.30 16.54 -11.81
C ALA A 330 -24.33 16.88 -12.93
N GLY A 331 -23.08 16.43 -12.85
CA GLY A 331 -22.07 16.57 -13.91
C GLY A 331 -22.33 15.64 -15.09
N TRP A 332 -21.28 15.32 -15.84
CA TRP A 332 -21.37 14.54 -17.07
C TRP A 332 -21.99 13.15 -16.86
N VAL A 333 -21.58 12.48 -15.78
CA VAL A 333 -22.04 11.14 -15.42
C VAL A 333 -23.57 11.16 -15.19
N GLY A 334 -24.31 10.42 -16.00
CA GLY A 334 -25.78 10.38 -15.92
C GLY A 334 -26.51 11.53 -16.63
N ASN A 335 -25.81 12.59 -17.09
CA ASN A 335 -26.44 13.74 -17.77
C ASN A 335 -25.83 14.06 -19.15
N SER A 336 -25.01 13.16 -19.71
CA SER A 336 -24.23 13.42 -20.93
C SER A 336 -25.03 14.03 -22.09
N SER A 337 -26.27 13.59 -22.35
CA SER A 337 -27.11 14.15 -23.42
C SER A 337 -27.42 15.64 -23.24
N ALA A 338 -27.69 16.09 -22.00
CA ALA A 338 -27.94 17.50 -21.72
C ALA A 338 -26.68 18.34 -21.94
N TYR A 339 -25.52 17.81 -21.56
CA TYR A 339 -24.24 18.48 -21.74
C TYR A 339 -23.76 18.49 -23.19
N LYS A 340 -24.01 17.44 -23.97
CA LYS A 340 -23.70 17.46 -25.41
C LYS A 340 -24.39 18.64 -26.12
N ALA A 341 -25.60 18.99 -25.69
CA ALA A 341 -26.36 20.11 -26.26
C ALA A 341 -25.78 21.51 -25.92
N THR A 342 -24.84 21.61 -24.97
CA THR A 342 -24.17 22.88 -24.68
C THR A 342 -23.19 23.25 -25.78
N ASN A 343 -22.72 22.27 -26.57
CA ASN A 343 -21.70 22.43 -27.60
C ASN A 343 -20.41 23.09 -27.05
N GLY A 344 -20.05 22.76 -25.80
CA GLY A 344 -18.83 23.25 -25.16
C GLY A 344 -18.89 24.71 -24.71
N ASP A 345 -20.04 25.35 -24.77
CA ASP A 345 -20.24 26.70 -24.23
C ASP A 345 -20.21 26.67 -22.68
N PRO A 346 -19.22 27.31 -22.02
CA PRO A 346 -19.09 27.26 -20.56
C PRO A 346 -20.32 27.79 -19.83
N THR A 347 -20.97 28.84 -20.35
CA THR A 347 -22.18 29.39 -19.76
C THR A 347 -23.31 28.37 -19.78
N LYS A 348 -23.55 27.71 -20.92
CA LYS A 348 -24.56 26.66 -21.03
C LYS A 348 -24.23 25.44 -20.15
N ILE A 349 -22.95 25.12 -19.97
CA ILE A 349 -22.50 24.06 -19.04
C ILE A 349 -22.87 24.42 -17.60
N ILE A 350 -22.61 25.65 -17.15
CA ILE A 350 -22.99 26.14 -15.82
C ILE A 350 -24.51 26.06 -15.62
N LEU A 351 -25.28 26.56 -16.59
CA LEU A 351 -26.75 26.53 -16.55
C LEU A 351 -27.30 25.10 -16.51
N THR A 352 -26.71 24.20 -17.28
CA THR A 352 -27.11 22.78 -17.30
C THR A 352 -26.79 22.10 -15.98
N PHE A 353 -25.60 22.33 -15.41
CA PHE A 353 -25.21 21.80 -14.10
C PHE A 353 -26.14 22.27 -12.99
N TYR A 354 -26.47 23.56 -13.00
CA TYR A 354 -27.43 24.13 -12.09
C TYR A 354 -28.80 23.45 -12.17
N LYS A 355 -29.35 23.31 -13.38
CA LYS A 355 -30.63 22.65 -13.61
C LYS A 355 -30.63 21.22 -13.07
N ASN A 356 -29.54 20.49 -13.27
CA ASN A 356 -29.39 19.11 -12.80
C ASN A 356 -29.29 19.00 -11.28
N GLN A 357 -28.71 20.00 -10.60
CA GLN A 357 -28.61 20.05 -9.14
C GLN A 357 -29.95 20.29 -8.42
N LYS A 358 -31.03 20.64 -9.16
CA LYS A 358 -32.38 20.91 -8.62
C LYS A 358 -32.38 21.93 -7.47
N VAL A 359 -31.50 22.93 -7.54
CA VAL A 359 -31.33 23.96 -6.51
C VAL A 359 -32.29 25.10 -6.82
N ALA A 360 -32.81 25.78 -5.80
CA ALA A 360 -33.54 27.03 -6.01
C ALA A 360 -32.60 28.10 -6.62
N LYS A 361 -33.13 28.96 -7.49
CA LYS A 361 -32.36 30.02 -8.18
C LYS A 361 -31.52 30.86 -7.23
N ASN A 362 -32.05 31.15 -6.04
CA ASN A 362 -31.42 32.03 -5.06
C ASN A 362 -30.28 31.37 -4.28
N ASP A 363 -30.17 30.04 -4.30
CA ASP A 363 -29.12 29.28 -3.60
C ASP A 363 -27.99 28.82 -4.53
N LEU A 364 -28.14 29.06 -5.85
CA LEU A 364 -27.19 28.64 -6.87
C LEU A 364 -25.77 29.12 -6.57
N VAL A 365 -25.61 30.42 -6.36
CA VAL A 365 -24.28 31.00 -6.22
C VAL A 365 -23.60 30.56 -4.92
N LYS A 366 -24.38 30.40 -3.85
CA LYS A 366 -23.89 29.83 -2.60
C LYS A 366 -23.35 28.41 -2.80
N LYS A 367 -24.09 27.56 -3.52
CA LYS A 367 -23.63 26.18 -3.81
C LYS A 367 -22.44 26.14 -4.76
N LEU A 368 -22.43 26.94 -5.82
CA LEU A 368 -21.28 27.02 -6.74
C LEU A 368 -20.03 27.51 -6.03
N LYS A 369 -20.12 28.46 -5.09
CA LYS A 369 -18.96 28.92 -4.32
C LYS A 369 -18.41 27.85 -3.38
N ILE A 370 -19.29 27.15 -2.65
CA ILE A 370 -18.88 26.04 -1.78
C ILE A 370 -18.20 24.95 -2.61
N PHE A 371 -18.73 24.68 -3.80
CA PHE A 371 -18.32 23.55 -4.62
C PHE A 371 -17.09 23.83 -5.47
N ALA A 372 -17.09 24.93 -6.21
CA ALA A 372 -15.99 25.29 -7.10
C ALA A 372 -14.80 25.85 -6.34
N GLY A 373 -14.93 26.19 -5.04
CA GLY A 373 -13.81 26.55 -4.16
C GLY A 373 -12.84 27.54 -4.81
N ASN A 374 -11.59 27.10 -4.99
CA ASN A 374 -10.53 27.89 -5.64
C ASN A 374 -10.80 28.17 -7.13
N SER A 375 -11.47 27.23 -7.81
CA SER A 375 -11.85 27.27 -9.23
C SER A 375 -13.09 28.13 -9.49
N PHE A 376 -13.81 28.60 -8.44
CA PHE A 376 -14.99 29.45 -8.57
C PHE A 376 -14.71 30.72 -9.38
N LYS A 377 -13.60 31.41 -9.10
CA LYS A 377 -13.24 32.64 -9.82
C LYS A 377 -12.90 32.37 -11.29
N LYS A 378 -12.39 31.19 -11.63
CA LYS A 378 -12.01 30.86 -13.00
C LYS A 378 -13.21 30.81 -13.95
N TYR A 379 -14.35 30.32 -13.46
CA TYR A 379 -15.53 30.07 -14.32
C TYR A 379 -16.71 31.00 -14.08
N ILE A 380 -16.78 31.63 -12.91
CA ILE A 380 -17.94 32.41 -12.48
C ILE A 380 -17.57 33.89 -12.26
N ALA A 381 -16.27 34.24 -12.20
CA ALA A 381 -15.84 35.63 -12.20
C ALA A 381 -16.00 36.26 -13.59
N PHE A 382 -17.22 36.68 -13.91
CA PHE A 382 -17.44 37.71 -14.92
C PHE A 382 -16.99 39.05 -14.31
N ASP A 383 -15.70 39.36 -14.41
CA ASP A 383 -15.20 40.69 -14.07
C ASP A 383 -15.80 41.70 -15.05
N GLN A 384 -16.88 42.40 -14.67
CA GLN A 384 -17.53 43.51 -15.42
C GLN A 384 -17.89 43.28 -16.90
N PHE A 385 -17.58 42.14 -17.54
CA PHE A 385 -17.77 41.91 -18.97
C PHE A 385 -19.24 41.74 -19.37
N LEU A 386 -20.15 41.73 -18.40
CA LEU A 386 -21.61 41.71 -18.58
C LEU A 386 -22.29 42.66 -17.57
N THR A 387 -21.86 43.92 -17.48
CA THR A 387 -22.41 44.92 -16.54
C THR A 387 -23.94 45.15 -16.59
N GLU A 388 -24.73 44.45 -17.41
CA GLU A 388 -26.15 44.74 -17.63
C GLU A 388 -27.05 43.52 -17.92
N LEU A 389 -26.81 42.33 -17.34
CA LEU A 389 -27.89 41.31 -17.37
C LEU A 389 -29.03 41.76 -16.44
N PRO A 390 -30.28 41.83 -16.93
CA PRO A 390 -31.44 42.14 -16.09
C PRO A 390 -31.54 41.22 -14.86
N GLU A 391 -32.08 41.74 -13.74
CA GLU A 391 -32.22 40.95 -12.49
C GLU A 391 -33.09 39.70 -12.66
N ASP A 392 -33.98 39.67 -13.66
CA ASP A 392 -34.79 38.49 -14.01
C ASP A 392 -34.03 37.45 -14.86
N GLN A 393 -32.83 37.79 -15.34
CA GLN A 393 -31.99 36.95 -16.21
C GLN A 393 -30.69 36.49 -15.55
N CYS A 394 -30.35 37.01 -14.36
CA CYS A 394 -29.18 36.58 -13.61
C CYS A 394 -29.35 36.62 -12.09
N ALA A 395 -28.64 35.76 -11.37
CA ALA A 395 -28.44 35.86 -9.94
C ALA A 395 -27.23 36.76 -9.62
N LYS A 396 -27.42 37.71 -8.71
CA LYS A 396 -26.35 38.58 -8.19
C LYS A 396 -25.78 38.04 -6.89
N PHE A 397 -24.46 38.12 -6.73
CA PHE A 397 -23.77 37.64 -5.53
C PHE A 397 -22.55 38.50 -5.20
N THR A 398 -22.27 38.75 -3.91
CA THR A 398 -21.10 39.54 -3.48
C THR A 398 -20.21 38.73 -2.55
N ASP A 399 -18.91 38.69 -2.82
CA ASP A 399 -17.88 38.05 -1.99
C ASP A 399 -16.61 38.91 -1.93
N ASN A 400 -16.09 39.16 -0.72
CA ASN A 400 -14.91 39.99 -0.49
C ASN A 400 -14.91 41.29 -1.31
N SER A 401 -16.06 41.99 -1.32
CA SER A 401 -16.30 43.24 -2.05
C SER A 401 -16.37 43.14 -3.58
N THR A 402 -16.24 41.95 -4.18
CA THR A 402 -16.48 41.71 -5.61
C THR A 402 -17.91 41.23 -5.84
N THR A 403 -18.61 41.81 -6.81
CA THR A 403 -19.96 41.39 -7.20
C THR A 403 -19.94 40.60 -8.50
N TYR A 404 -20.58 39.44 -8.49
CA TYR A 404 -20.68 38.48 -9.58
C TYR A 404 -22.12 38.38 -10.08
N TYR A 405 -22.27 38.14 -11.38
CA TYR A 405 -23.55 37.91 -12.04
C TYR A 405 -23.55 36.53 -12.69
N VAL A 406 -24.49 35.67 -12.33
CA VAL A 406 -24.62 34.30 -12.84
C VAL A 406 -25.91 34.20 -13.65
N PRO A 407 -25.86 33.94 -14.97
CA PRO A 407 -27.07 33.84 -15.78
C PRO A 407 -28.00 32.70 -15.31
N PHE A 408 -29.30 32.82 -15.59
CA PHE A 408 -30.32 31.80 -15.27
C PHE A 408 -30.62 30.80 -16.39
#